data_AF-A0A1G8VT15-F1
#
_entry.id   AF-A0A1G8VT15-F1
#
_cell.length_a   1.000
_cell.length_b   1.000
_cell.length_c   1.000
_cell.angle_alpha   90.00
_cell.angle_beta   90.00
_cell.angle_gamma   90.00
#
_symmetry.space_group_name_H-M   'P 1'
#
loop_
_entity.id
_entity.type
_entity.pdbx_description
1 polymer ?
#
loop_
_entity_poly.entity_id
_entity_poly.type
_entity_poly.pdbx_seq_one_letter_code
_entity_poly.pdbx_strand_id
1 'polypeptide(L)' 'MVHKAYKFRIYPNKTQEIQIAKTIGCSRFVFNHFLETW' A
#
# COMPACT_ATOMS: atom_id res chain seq x y z
N MET A 1 10.59 1.73 -21.57
CA MET A 1 9.85 2.62 -20.65
C MET A 1 10.69 2.82 -19.40
N VAL A 2 10.97 4.06 -19.02
CA VAL A 2 11.69 4.35 -17.76
C VAL A 2 10.65 4.52 -16.66
N HIS A 3 10.58 3.58 -15.73
CA HIS A 3 9.73 3.70 -14.55
C HIS A 3 10.37 4.69 -13.59
N LYS A 4 9.67 5.82 -13.31
CA LYS A 4 10.10 6.79 -12.32
C LYS A 4 9.45 6.48 -10.98
N ALA A 5 10.27 6.25 -9.96
CA ALA A 5 9.79 6.15 -8.58
C ALA A 5 9.93 7.51 -7.90
N TYR A 6 8.91 7.89 -7.13
CA TYR A 6 8.90 9.14 -6.37
C TYR A 6 8.84 8.84 -4.88
N LYS A 7 9.68 9.54 -4.10
CA LYS A 7 9.70 9.42 -2.64
C LYS A 7 8.85 10.52 -2.04
N PHE A 8 7.70 10.15 -1.49
CA PHE A 8 6.80 11.07 -0.78
C PHE A 8 6.76 10.75 0.71
N ARG A 9 6.60 11.79 1.52
CA ARG A 9 6.30 11.66 2.96
C ARG A 9 4.88 12.16 3.20
N ILE A 10 4.02 11.27 3.69
CA ILE A 10 2.60 11.56 3.94
C ILE A 10 2.42 11.71 5.45
N TYR A 11 1.70 12.76 5.88
CA TYR A 11 1.31 12.98 7.26
C TYR A 11 -0.22 12.92 7.35
N PRO A 12 -0.79 11.70 7.43
CA PRO A 12 -2.23 11.53 7.44
C PRO A 12 -2.83 11.98 8.77
N ASN A 13 -4.08 12.44 8.73
CA ASN A 13 -4.92 12.54 9.92
C ASN A 13 -5.54 11.18 10.28
N LYS A 14 -6.19 11.10 11.44
CA LYS A 14 -6.75 9.84 11.95
C LYS A 14 -7.72 9.15 10.98
N THR A 15 -8.56 9.91 10.29
CA THR A 15 -9.50 9.36 9.30
C THR A 15 -8.76 8.78 8.09
N GLN A 16 -7.74 9.50 7.61
CA GLN A 16 -6.92 9.06 6.48
C GLN A 16 -6.09 7.82 6.84
N GLU A 17 -5.55 7.72 8.05
CA GLU A 17 -4.85 6.51 8.53
C GLU A 17 -5.76 5.27 8.40
N ILE A 18 -7.01 5.39 8.87
CA ILE A 18 -8.00 4.30 8.82
C ILE A 18 -8.31 3.91 7.37
N GLN A 19 -8.50 4.89 6.48
CA GLN A 19 -8.77 4.63 5.07
C GLN A 19 -7.58 3.97 4.38
N ILE A 20 -6.36 4.48 4.59
CA ILE A 20 -5.14 3.90 4.03
C ILE A 20 -4.95 2.46 4.49
N ALA A 21 -5.16 2.18 5.77
CA ALA A 21 -5.07 0.82 6.31
C ALA A 21 -6.10 -0.13 5.67
N LYS A 22 -7.35 0.34 5.50
CA LYS A 22 -8.41 -0.45 4.85
C LYS A 22 -8.10 -0.74 3.38
N THR A 23 -7.57 0.24 2.64
CA THR A 23 -7.31 0.11 1.20
C THR A 23 -6.01 -0.62 0.90
N ILE A 24 -4.91 -0.25 1.54
CA ILE A 24 -3.60 -0.85 1.28
C ILE A 24 -3.46 -2.19 2.02
N GLY A 25 -4.10 -2.34 3.18
CA GLY A 25 -4.03 -3.57 3.98
C GLY A 25 -4.59 -4.79 3.24
N CYS A 26 -5.75 -4.66 2.58
CA CYS A 26 -6.33 -5.76 1.81
C CYS A 26 -5.50 -6.07 0.54
N SER A 27 -5.00 -5.05 -0.17
CA SER A 27 -4.10 -5.28 -1.31
C SER A 27 -2.79 -5.96 -0.91
N ARG A 28 -2.22 -5.60 0.26
CA ARG A 28 -0.99 -6.24 0.79
C ARG A 28 -1.24 -7.71 1.13
N PHE A 29 -2.36 -8.04 1.77
CA PHE A 29 -2.72 -9.43 2.08
C PHE A 29 -2.78 -10.28 0.82
N VAL A 30 -3.51 -9.81 -0.20
CA VAL A 30 -3.65 -10.51 -1.48
C VAL A 30 -2.29 -10.68 -2.17
N PHE A 31 -1.50 -9.61 -2.27
CA PHE A 31 -0.16 -9.67 -2.89
C PHE A 31 0.75 -10.67 -2.17
N ASN A 32 0.81 -10.63 -0.83
CA ASN A 32 1.63 -11.54 -0.06
C ASN A 32 1.19 -12.99 -0.18
N HIS A 33 -0.13 -13.26 -0.19
CA HIS A 33 -0.65 -14.61 -0.38
C HIS A 33 -0.15 -15.21 -1.70
N PHE A 34 -0.30 -14.46 -2.80
CA PHE A 34 0.18 -14.89 -4.10
C PHE A 34 1.72 -14.91 -4.20
N LEU A 35 2.44 -14.03 -3.51
CA LEU A 35 3.91 -14.07 -3.48
C LEU A 35 4.44 -15.33 -2.80
N GLU A 36 3.77 -15.81 -1.74
CA GLU A 36 4.16 -17.04 -1.01
C GLU A 36 3.76 -18.31 -1.77
N THR A 37 2.75 -18.24 -2.65
CA THR A 37 2.33 -19.39 -3.47
C THR A 37 3.18 -19.58 -4.74
N TRP A 38 4.16 -18.72 -4.98
CA TRP A 38 5.09 -18.76 -6.12
C TRP A 38 6.51 -19.09 -5.66
#